data_AF-A0A0A0D330-F1
#
_entry.id   AF-A0A0A0D330-F1
#
_cell.length_a   1.000
_cell.length_b   1.000
_cell.length_c   1.000
_cell.angle_alpha   90.00
_cell.angle_beta   90.00
_cell.angle_gamma   90.00
#
_symmetry.space_group_name_H-M   'P 1'
#
loop_
_entity.id
_entity.type
_entity.pdbx_description
1 polymer ?
#
loop_
_entity_poly.entity_id
_entity_poly.type
_entity_poly.pdbx_seq_one_letter_code
_entity_poly.pdbx_strand_id
1 'polypeptide(L)'
;MAMSATAMLALACSASAAPVGYEDPHILRIESSPGQAIATYTPDQIKTAFPQRVIETGTPWTEGGETIRYRGPDLKAVLDRSGLGDARSIDVFAYDDFITAIRMDEISQYQPILAIERGCTGADHKSGRCAEGQEFRPLDLADSGPYSIIWPLDQLPKSYTAGRNAIWVWFVVALRPGQ
;
A
#
# COMPACT_ATOMS: atom_id res chain seq x y z
N MET A 1 -15.93 58.74 -36.37
CA MET A 1 -16.07 57.27 -36.36
C MET A 1 -15.12 56.72 -35.32
N ALA A 2 -15.61 56.39 -34.13
CA ALA A 2 -14.80 55.82 -33.05
C ALA A 2 -15.15 54.33 -32.92
N MET A 3 -14.16 53.46 -33.12
CA MET A 3 -14.27 52.02 -32.91
C MET A 3 -14.14 51.72 -31.42
N SER A 4 -15.20 51.22 -30.80
CA SER A 4 -15.14 50.62 -29.47
C SER A 4 -14.72 49.16 -29.59
N ALA A 5 -13.55 48.82 -29.05
CA ALA A 5 -13.07 47.45 -28.92
C ALA A 5 -13.54 46.89 -27.56
N THR A 6 -14.43 45.90 -27.59
CA THR A 6 -14.91 45.19 -26.40
C THR A 6 -13.88 44.14 -26.01
N ALA A 7 -13.20 44.33 -24.87
CA ALA A 7 -12.31 43.34 -24.29
C ALA A 7 -13.12 42.24 -23.59
N MET A 8 -13.10 41.01 -24.12
CA MET A 8 -13.59 39.84 -23.39
C MET A 8 -12.56 39.43 -22.33
N LEU A 9 -12.95 39.55 -21.07
CA LEU A 9 -12.20 39.02 -19.94
C LEU A 9 -12.49 37.51 -19.85
N ALA A 10 -11.54 36.68 -20.26
CA ALA A 10 -11.62 35.23 -20.07
C ALA A 10 -11.36 34.89 -18.60
N LEU A 11 -12.40 34.48 -17.86
CA LEU A 11 -12.23 33.85 -16.55
C LEU A 11 -11.56 32.49 -16.76
N ALA A 12 -10.27 32.40 -16.45
CA ALA A 12 -9.61 31.12 -16.25
C ALA A 12 -10.07 30.54 -14.92
N CYS A 13 -11.02 29.60 -14.96
CA CYS A 13 -11.33 28.75 -13.81
C CYS A 13 -10.16 27.80 -13.57
N SER A 14 -9.26 28.18 -12.66
CA SER A 14 -8.30 27.26 -12.06
C SER A 14 -9.10 26.20 -11.29
N ALA A 15 -9.24 25.00 -11.86
CA ALA A 15 -9.75 23.87 -11.10
C ALA A 15 -8.72 23.52 -10.02
N SER A 16 -8.93 24.02 -8.80
CA SER A 16 -8.22 23.50 -7.64
C SER A 16 -8.62 22.04 -7.50
N ALA A 17 -7.70 21.13 -7.75
CA ALA A 17 -7.87 19.74 -7.35
C ALA A 17 -8.06 19.72 -5.83
N ALA A 18 -9.26 19.36 -5.37
CA ALA A 18 -9.49 19.13 -3.96
C ALA A 18 -8.50 18.06 -3.48
N PRO A 19 -7.99 18.14 -2.24
CA PRO A 19 -7.26 17.02 -1.66
C PRO A 19 -8.20 15.81 -1.69
N VAL A 20 -7.80 14.78 -2.42
CA VAL A 20 -8.55 13.52 -2.49
C VAL A 20 -8.24 12.77 -1.20
N GLY A 21 -9.17 12.81 -0.26
CA GLY A 21 -9.12 11.97 0.93
C GLY A 21 -9.45 10.52 0.56
N TYR A 22 -8.82 9.56 1.23
CA TYR A 22 -9.15 8.14 1.10
C TYR A 22 -10.21 7.80 2.14
N GLU A 23 -11.47 7.64 1.72
CA GLU A 23 -12.61 7.51 2.64
C GLU A 23 -12.81 6.09 3.22
N ASP A 24 -12.29 5.06 2.55
CA ASP A 24 -12.45 3.66 2.96
C ASP A 24 -11.09 2.92 2.96
N PRO A 25 -10.61 2.44 4.12
CA PRO A 25 -9.35 1.69 4.20
C PRO A 25 -9.41 0.33 3.47
N HIS A 26 -10.59 -0.17 3.11
CA HIS A 26 -10.76 -1.46 2.40
C HIS A 26 -10.61 -1.34 0.88
N ILE A 27 -10.47 -0.14 0.34
CA ILE A 27 -10.28 0.10 -1.09
C ILE A 27 -8.84 0.54 -1.33
N LEU A 28 -8.05 -0.35 -1.94
CA LEU A 28 -6.75 0.01 -2.50
C LEU A 28 -6.96 0.68 -3.85
N ARG A 29 -6.31 1.83 -4.06
CA ARG A 29 -6.30 2.54 -5.35
C ARG A 29 -4.91 2.49 -5.97
N ILE A 30 -4.84 2.17 -7.25
CA ILE A 30 -3.63 2.42 -8.04
C ILE A 30 -3.90 3.66 -8.87
N GLU A 31 -3.07 4.68 -8.74
CA GLU A 31 -3.29 5.99 -9.36
C GLU A 31 -2.17 6.36 -10.34
N SER A 32 -2.52 7.00 -11.46
CA SER A 32 -1.53 7.59 -12.38
C SER A 32 -1.12 9.00 -11.97
N SER A 33 -2.03 9.74 -11.36
CA SER A 33 -1.86 11.10 -10.85
C SER A 33 -2.87 11.34 -9.71
N PRO A 34 -2.73 12.40 -8.88
CA PRO A 34 -3.63 12.63 -7.76
C PRO A 34 -5.11 12.55 -8.17
N GLY A 35 -5.86 11.62 -7.59
CA GLY A 35 -7.29 11.43 -7.85
C GLY A 35 -7.63 10.67 -9.13
N GLN A 36 -6.62 10.31 -9.94
CA GLN A 36 -6.81 9.57 -11.18
C GLN A 36 -6.50 8.08 -10.95
N ALA A 37 -7.46 7.35 -10.36
CA ALA A 37 -7.35 5.90 -10.22
C ALA A 37 -7.43 5.21 -11.59
N ILE A 38 -6.44 4.35 -11.84
CA ILE A 38 -6.37 3.44 -12.99
C ILE A 38 -6.78 2.01 -12.63
N ALA A 39 -6.77 1.67 -11.35
CA ALA A 39 -7.35 0.43 -10.82
C ALA A 39 -7.79 0.62 -9.36
N THR A 40 -8.74 -0.19 -8.93
CA THR A 40 -9.14 -0.33 -7.53
C THR A 40 -9.29 -1.79 -7.15
N TYR A 41 -8.96 -2.12 -5.91
CA TYR A 41 -9.04 -3.49 -5.41
C TYR A 41 -9.60 -3.53 -3.98
N THR A 42 -10.44 -4.52 -3.69
CA THR A 42 -10.73 -5.01 -2.33
C THR A 42 -9.75 -6.14 -1.94
N PRO A 43 -9.66 -6.53 -0.65
CA PRO A 43 -8.73 -7.58 -0.25
C PRO A 43 -9.03 -8.91 -0.94
N ASP A 44 -10.31 -9.23 -1.15
CA ASP A 44 -10.74 -10.43 -1.89
C ASP A 44 -10.37 -10.37 -3.37
N GLN A 45 -10.43 -9.18 -3.99
CA GLN A 45 -9.96 -8.98 -5.36
C GLN A 45 -8.44 -9.13 -5.44
N ILE A 46 -7.68 -8.60 -4.48
CA ILE A 46 -6.23 -8.83 -4.41
C ILE A 46 -5.93 -10.33 -4.28
N LYS A 47 -6.65 -11.03 -3.39
CA LYS A 47 -6.47 -12.47 -3.14
C LYS A 47 -6.68 -13.34 -4.37
N THR A 48 -7.63 -12.97 -5.22
CA THR A 48 -8.04 -13.76 -6.40
C THR A 48 -7.38 -13.32 -7.70
N ALA A 49 -7.04 -12.03 -7.84
CA ALA A 49 -6.45 -11.49 -9.08
C ALA A 49 -4.93 -11.66 -9.18
N PHE A 50 -4.25 -11.93 -8.05
CA PHE A 50 -2.80 -12.02 -8.01
C PHE A 50 -2.32 -13.33 -7.37
N PRO A 51 -1.18 -13.89 -7.82
CA PRO A 51 -0.52 -14.99 -7.12
C PRO A 51 -0.17 -14.58 -5.69
N GLN A 52 -0.58 -15.40 -4.72
CA GLN A 52 -0.31 -15.17 -3.31
C GLN A 52 0.99 -15.86 -2.90
N ARG A 53 1.79 -15.20 -2.05
CA ARG A 53 2.92 -15.83 -1.37
C ARG A 53 2.89 -15.53 0.12
N VAL A 54 3.56 -16.38 0.88
CA VAL A 54 3.73 -16.23 2.32
C VAL A 54 5.15 -15.75 2.59
N ILE A 55 5.29 -14.74 3.44
CA ILE A 55 6.57 -14.44 4.09
C ILE A 55 6.41 -14.57 5.59
N GLU A 56 7.43 -15.11 6.23
CA GLU A 56 7.54 -15.15 7.68
C GLU A 56 8.67 -14.21 8.08
N THR A 57 8.35 -13.17 8.83
CA THR A 57 9.29 -12.10 9.17
C THR A 57 8.91 -11.45 10.49
N GLY A 58 9.90 -10.90 11.20
CA GLY A 58 9.64 -9.90 12.23
C GLY A 58 9.30 -8.55 11.59
N THR A 59 8.86 -7.61 12.40
CA THR A 59 8.78 -6.18 12.03
C THR A 59 9.85 -5.39 12.76
N PRO A 60 10.19 -4.16 12.34
CA PRO A 60 11.13 -3.31 13.07
C PRO A 60 10.71 -3.00 14.51
N TRP A 61 9.45 -3.25 14.86
CA TRP A 61 8.88 -3.03 16.19
C TRP A 61 8.61 -4.32 16.96
N THR A 62 8.81 -5.48 16.33
CA THR A 62 8.64 -6.77 17.00
C THR A 62 9.86 -7.04 17.88
N GLU A 63 9.63 -7.17 19.18
CA GLU A 63 10.69 -7.51 20.14
C GLU A 63 10.98 -9.02 20.17
N GLY A 64 12.12 -9.41 20.73
CA GLY A 64 12.39 -10.81 21.09
C GLY A 64 12.60 -11.78 19.92
N GLY A 65 12.68 -11.29 18.67
CA GLY A 65 12.89 -12.14 17.49
C GLY A 65 11.64 -12.92 17.05
N GLU A 66 10.45 -12.53 17.52
CA GLU A 66 9.19 -13.12 17.06
C GLU A 66 8.96 -12.83 15.57
N THR A 67 8.45 -13.83 14.85
CA THR A 67 8.09 -13.74 13.44
C THR A 67 6.58 -13.90 13.27
N ILE A 68 6.04 -13.22 12.26
CA ILE A 68 4.64 -13.32 11.85
C ILE A 68 4.61 -13.80 10.40
N ARG A 69 3.74 -14.77 10.11
CA ARG A 69 3.43 -15.18 8.75
C ARG A 69 2.44 -14.17 8.15
N TYR A 70 2.83 -13.50 7.06
CA TYR A 70 1.96 -12.64 6.28
C TYR A 70 1.72 -13.24 4.91
N ARG A 71 0.54 -13.03 4.34
CA ARG A 71 0.17 -13.51 3.00
C ARG A 71 -0.41 -12.38 2.16
N GLY A 72 0.05 -12.32 0.91
CA GLY A 72 -0.33 -11.32 -0.06
C GLY A 72 0.43 -11.53 -1.37
N PRO A 73 0.11 -10.77 -2.44
CA PRO A 73 0.91 -10.77 -3.64
C PRO A 73 2.24 -10.04 -3.43
N ASP A 74 3.17 -10.30 -4.34
CA ASP A 74 4.34 -9.47 -4.52
C ASP A 74 3.94 -8.03 -4.87
N LEU A 75 4.51 -7.04 -4.19
CA LEU A 75 4.17 -5.63 -4.43
C LEU A 75 4.50 -5.22 -5.87
N LYS A 76 5.61 -5.70 -6.43
CA LYS A 76 5.97 -5.42 -7.82
C LYS A 76 4.94 -5.98 -8.80
N ALA A 77 4.40 -7.17 -8.54
CA ALA A 77 3.36 -7.75 -9.40
C ALA A 77 2.07 -6.90 -9.43
N VAL A 78 1.70 -6.26 -8.30
CA VAL A 78 0.57 -5.31 -8.24
C VAL A 78 0.84 -4.06 -9.07
N LEU A 79 2.07 -3.52 -8.99
CA LEU A 79 2.50 -2.34 -9.73
C LEU A 79 2.61 -2.61 -11.24
N ASP A 80 3.23 -3.72 -11.63
CA ASP A 80 3.41 -4.13 -13.03
C ASP A 80 2.06 -4.30 -13.73
N ARG A 81 1.05 -4.88 -13.05
CA ARG A 81 -0.31 -5.05 -13.59
C ARG A 81 -0.94 -3.73 -14.04
N SER A 82 -0.61 -2.64 -13.36
CA SER A 82 -1.16 -1.30 -13.63
C SER A 82 -0.19 -0.42 -14.43
N GLY A 83 0.88 -0.99 -14.99
CA GLY A 83 1.87 -0.26 -15.78
C GLY A 83 2.80 0.65 -14.97
N LEU A 84 2.89 0.46 -13.65
CA LEU A 84 3.75 1.27 -12.77
C LEU A 84 5.13 0.63 -12.50
N GLY A 85 5.40 -0.52 -13.12
CA GLY A 85 6.60 -1.33 -12.90
C GLY A 85 7.94 -0.66 -13.23
N ASP A 86 7.91 0.34 -14.11
CA ASP A 86 9.09 1.08 -14.58
C ASP A 86 9.28 2.42 -13.87
N ALA A 87 8.41 2.77 -12.91
CA ALA A 87 8.58 3.97 -12.10
C ALA A 87 9.89 3.88 -11.29
N ARG A 88 10.55 5.01 -11.06
CA ARG A 88 11.76 5.04 -10.22
C ARG A 88 11.44 4.79 -8.74
N SER A 89 10.28 5.25 -8.31
CA SER A 89 9.74 5.10 -6.97
C SER A 89 8.22 5.09 -7.03
N ILE A 90 7.61 4.62 -5.94
CA ILE A 90 6.16 4.65 -5.72
C ILE A 90 5.90 5.43 -4.44
N ASP A 91 5.06 6.45 -4.54
CA ASP A 91 4.42 7.08 -3.38
C ASP A 91 3.35 6.11 -2.85
N VAL A 92 3.46 5.79 -1.57
CA VAL A 92 2.52 4.94 -0.84
C VAL A 92 1.75 5.83 0.13
N PHE A 93 0.42 5.76 0.03
CA PHE A 93 -0.50 6.52 0.88
C PHE A 93 -1.16 5.57 1.86
N ALA A 94 -1.14 5.92 3.13
CA ALA A 94 -1.84 5.24 4.19
C ALA A 94 -3.12 6.00 4.58
N TYR A 95 -4.06 5.28 5.19
CA TYR A 95 -5.35 5.82 5.63
C TYR A 95 -5.21 6.87 6.75
N ASP A 96 -4.10 6.85 7.52
CA ASP A 96 -3.79 7.79 8.59
C ASP A 96 -3.01 9.02 8.10
N ASP A 97 -3.16 9.37 6.81
CA ASP A 97 -2.48 10.46 6.10
C ASP A 97 -0.95 10.33 6.04
N PHE A 98 -0.37 9.18 6.42
CA PHE A 98 1.05 8.92 6.22
C PHE A 98 1.37 8.70 4.74
N ILE A 99 2.42 9.35 4.26
CA ILE A 99 2.89 9.25 2.88
C ILE A 99 4.39 9.01 2.89
N THR A 100 4.84 8.04 2.11
CA THR A 100 6.27 7.79 1.89
C THR A 100 6.55 7.39 0.45
N ALA A 101 7.77 7.63 -0.01
CA ALA A 101 8.24 7.14 -1.30
C ALA A 101 9.13 5.90 -1.08
N ILE A 102 8.81 4.82 -1.80
CA ILE A 102 9.58 3.58 -1.80
C ILE A 102 10.25 3.43 -3.17
N ARG A 103 11.57 3.20 -3.20
CA ARG A 103 12.30 3.05 -4.46
C ARG A 103 11.99 1.71 -5.13
N MET A 104 11.84 1.73 -6.46
CA MET A 104 11.53 0.53 -7.23
C MET A 104 12.67 -0.49 -7.24
N ASP A 105 13.92 -0.04 -7.11
CA ASP A 105 15.06 -0.96 -7.02
C ASP A 105 15.08 -1.72 -5.68
N GLU A 106 14.67 -1.09 -4.58
CA GLU A 106 14.47 -1.79 -3.29
C GLU A 106 13.30 -2.78 -3.36
N ILE A 107 12.17 -2.38 -3.96
CA ILE A 107 11.04 -3.29 -4.19
C ILE A 107 11.50 -4.51 -5.01
N SER A 108 12.27 -4.28 -6.07
CA SER A 108 12.77 -5.35 -6.95
C SER A 108 13.81 -6.24 -6.24
N GLN A 109 14.67 -5.65 -5.43
CA GLN A 109 15.75 -6.37 -4.73
C GLN A 109 15.21 -7.24 -3.59
N TYR A 110 14.39 -6.65 -2.71
CA TYR A 110 13.96 -7.32 -1.48
C TYR A 110 12.59 -7.98 -1.59
N GLN A 111 11.85 -7.70 -2.68
CA GLN A 111 10.55 -8.31 -2.96
C GLN A 111 9.64 -8.25 -1.71
N PRO A 112 9.14 -7.07 -1.31
CA PRO A 112 8.10 -6.98 -0.30
C PRO A 112 6.76 -7.49 -0.83
N ILE A 113 5.87 -7.91 0.07
CA ILE A 113 4.47 -8.19 -0.29
C ILE A 113 3.56 -7.02 0.09
N LEU A 114 2.47 -6.89 -0.65
CA LEU A 114 1.27 -6.20 -0.18
C LEU A 114 0.42 -7.22 0.61
N ALA A 115 0.67 -7.35 1.91
CA ALA A 115 -0.04 -8.30 2.75
C ALA A 115 -1.52 -7.91 2.91
N ILE A 116 -2.39 -8.90 2.84
CA ILE A 116 -3.84 -8.79 3.10
C ILE A 116 -4.32 -9.75 4.19
N GLU A 117 -3.48 -10.71 4.57
CA GLU A 117 -3.77 -11.73 5.57
C GLU A 117 -2.55 -11.94 6.48
N ARG A 118 -2.81 -12.39 7.71
CA ARG A 118 -1.79 -12.89 8.64
C ARG A 118 -2.11 -14.29 9.11
N GLY A 119 -1.08 -15.01 9.52
CA GLY A 119 -1.19 -16.34 10.10
C GLY A 119 -2.00 -16.30 11.40
N CYS A 120 -2.87 -17.30 11.57
CA CYS A 120 -3.63 -17.51 12.79
C CYS A 120 -2.70 -17.94 13.93
N THR A 121 -2.91 -17.36 15.10
CA THR A 121 -2.24 -17.76 16.34
C THR A 121 -3.16 -18.64 17.19
N GLY A 122 -2.59 -19.28 18.22
CA GLY A 122 -3.41 -20.01 19.21
C GLY A 122 -4.44 -19.12 19.92
N ALA A 123 -4.16 -17.82 20.07
CA ALA A 123 -5.11 -16.85 20.62
C ALA A 123 -6.26 -16.54 19.64
N ASP A 124 -5.96 -16.48 18.33
CA ASP A 124 -6.99 -16.27 17.31
C ASP A 124 -7.99 -17.44 17.26
N HIS A 125 -7.52 -18.68 17.38
CA HIS A 125 -8.41 -19.84 17.46
C HIS A 125 -9.26 -19.84 18.75
N LYS A 126 -8.64 -19.53 19.90
CA LYS A 126 -9.37 -19.48 21.19
C LYS A 126 -10.45 -18.39 21.22
N SER A 127 -10.20 -17.27 20.56
CA SER A 127 -11.16 -16.14 20.49
C SER A 127 -12.19 -16.29 19.37
N GLY A 128 -12.06 -17.30 18.50
CA GLY A 128 -12.94 -17.50 17.35
C GLY A 128 -12.63 -16.59 16.15
N ARG A 129 -11.52 -15.84 16.18
CA ARG A 129 -11.03 -15.06 15.02
C ARG A 129 -10.53 -15.95 13.88
N CYS A 130 -10.13 -17.18 14.19
CA CYS A 130 -9.83 -18.22 13.22
C CYS A 130 -10.63 -19.50 13.51
N ALA A 131 -11.24 -20.07 12.47
CA ALA A 131 -11.88 -21.38 12.55
C ALA A 131 -10.85 -22.50 12.78
N GLU A 132 -11.32 -23.70 13.18
CA GLU A 132 -10.46 -24.87 13.30
C GLU A 132 -9.79 -25.20 11.95
N GLY A 133 -8.47 -25.42 11.97
CA GLY A 133 -7.69 -25.70 10.76
C GLY A 133 -7.44 -24.49 9.85
N GLN A 134 -7.97 -23.31 10.17
CA GLN A 134 -7.70 -22.10 9.40
C GLN A 134 -6.28 -21.59 9.66
N GLU A 135 -5.44 -21.55 8.63
CA GLU A 135 -4.05 -21.08 8.77
C GLU A 135 -3.87 -19.57 8.74
N PHE A 136 -4.75 -18.85 8.03
CA PHE A 136 -4.64 -17.41 7.81
C PHE A 136 -5.99 -16.73 7.97
N ARG A 137 -5.98 -15.51 8.48
CA ARG A 137 -7.13 -14.62 8.55
C ARG A 137 -6.83 -13.26 7.92
N PRO A 138 -7.84 -12.50 7.49
CA PRO A 138 -7.65 -11.13 7.02
C PRO A 138 -6.92 -10.28 8.06
N LEU A 139 -6.09 -9.36 7.56
CA LEU A 139 -5.61 -8.25 8.38
C LEU A 139 -6.79 -7.30 8.61
N ASP A 140 -7.11 -7.02 9.86
CA ASP A 140 -8.05 -5.94 10.21
C ASP A 140 -7.28 -4.72 10.72
N LEU A 141 -8.00 -3.66 11.08
CA LEU A 141 -7.39 -2.41 11.52
C LEU A 141 -6.53 -2.59 12.79
N ALA A 142 -6.89 -3.52 13.68
CA ALA A 142 -6.09 -3.79 14.88
C ALA A 142 -4.79 -4.54 14.54
N ASP A 143 -4.72 -5.17 13.37
CA ASP A 143 -3.53 -5.83 12.82
C ASP A 143 -2.83 -5.00 11.73
N SER A 144 -3.08 -3.69 11.68
CA SER A 144 -2.45 -2.77 10.72
C SER A 144 -2.87 -2.99 9.25
N GLY A 145 -3.97 -3.71 9.02
CA GLY A 145 -4.57 -4.00 7.72
C GLY A 145 -5.53 -2.92 7.22
N PRO A 146 -6.31 -3.16 6.15
CA PRO A 146 -6.42 -4.43 5.42
C PRO A 146 -5.32 -4.64 4.38
N TYR A 147 -4.48 -3.63 4.14
CA TYR A 147 -3.29 -3.72 3.29
C TYR A 147 -2.07 -3.19 4.04
N SER A 148 -1.00 -3.97 4.05
CA SER A 148 0.28 -3.54 4.64
C SER A 148 1.44 -3.93 3.74
N ILE A 149 2.44 -3.06 3.59
CA ILE A 149 3.69 -3.43 2.93
C ILE A 149 4.58 -4.14 3.95
N ILE A 150 4.83 -5.43 3.71
CA ILE A 150 5.64 -6.25 4.59
C ILE A 150 6.93 -6.65 3.86
N TRP A 151 8.06 -6.43 4.52
CA TRP A 151 9.39 -6.71 4.00
C TRP A 151 10.01 -7.93 4.69
N PRO A 152 10.89 -8.69 4.02
CA PRO A 152 11.70 -9.71 4.69
C PRO A 152 12.81 -9.01 5.50
N LEU A 153 12.56 -8.77 6.80
CA LEU A 153 13.43 -7.97 7.66
C LEU A 153 14.87 -8.49 7.73
N ASP A 154 15.03 -9.82 7.71
CA ASP A 154 16.32 -10.51 7.75
C ASP A 154 17.17 -10.33 6.48
N GLN A 155 16.54 -9.99 5.37
CA GLN A 155 17.20 -9.72 4.09
C GLN A 155 17.53 -8.24 3.90
N LEU A 156 16.96 -7.34 4.71
CA LEU A 156 17.27 -5.91 4.67
C LEU A 156 18.70 -5.65 5.19
N PRO A 157 19.41 -4.62 4.70
CA PRO A 157 20.78 -4.32 5.12
C PRO A 157 20.87 -4.09 6.63
N LYS A 158 21.89 -4.62 7.32
CA LYS A 158 22.04 -4.42 8.79
C LYS A 158 22.11 -2.96 9.23
N SER A 159 22.47 -2.05 8.33
CA SER A 159 22.43 -0.60 8.54
C SER A 159 21.01 0.00 8.44
N TYR A 160 19.96 -0.82 8.44
CA TYR A 160 18.58 -0.38 8.43
C TYR A 160 18.25 0.32 9.76
N THR A 161 18.32 1.65 9.77
CA THR A 161 18.05 2.48 10.95
C THR A 161 16.57 2.76 11.11
N ALA A 162 16.15 3.19 12.30
CA ALA A 162 14.75 3.53 12.60
C ALA A 162 14.11 4.52 11.59
N GLY A 163 14.90 5.43 11.01
CA GLY A 163 14.41 6.35 9.98
C GLY A 163 13.97 5.67 8.67
N ARG A 164 14.41 4.43 8.41
CA ARG A 164 13.98 3.64 7.26
C ARG A 164 12.73 2.80 7.56
N ASN A 165 12.26 2.72 8.80
CA ASN A 165 11.03 2.00 9.14
C ASN A 165 9.81 2.58 8.39
N ALA A 166 9.92 3.81 7.87
CA ALA A 166 8.93 4.47 7.04
C ALA A 166 8.41 3.65 5.84
N ILE A 167 9.19 2.71 5.28
CA ILE A 167 8.72 1.88 4.15
C ILE A 167 7.81 0.72 4.56
N TRP A 168 7.70 0.46 5.87
CA TRP A 168 6.74 -0.50 6.43
C TRP A 168 5.42 0.22 6.62
N VAL A 169 4.65 0.30 5.54
CA VAL A 169 3.42 1.11 5.50
C VAL A 169 2.22 0.24 5.85
N TRP A 170 1.43 0.70 6.80
CA TRP A 170 0.17 0.09 7.22
C TRP A 170 -1.02 0.85 6.64
N PHE A 171 -2.20 0.23 6.65
CA PHE A 171 -3.43 0.86 6.14
C PHE A 171 -3.28 1.42 4.72
N VAL A 172 -2.59 0.71 3.81
CA VAL A 172 -2.28 1.23 2.47
C VAL A 172 -3.58 1.41 1.68
N VAL A 173 -3.82 2.63 1.22
CA VAL A 173 -5.03 3.02 0.47
C VAL A 173 -4.72 3.48 -0.94
N ALA A 174 -3.48 3.92 -1.23
CA ALA A 174 -3.07 4.15 -2.60
C ALA A 174 -1.60 3.94 -2.90
N LEU A 175 -1.34 3.61 -4.17
CA LEU A 175 -0.02 3.53 -4.78
C LEU A 175 0.00 4.40 -6.04
N ARG A 176 1.01 5.27 -6.15
CA ARG A 176 1.17 6.19 -7.29
C ARG A 176 2.64 6.31 -7.69
N PRO A 177 2.98 6.56 -8.96
CA PRO A 177 4.36 6.91 -9.33
C PRO A 177 4.87 8.08 -8.50
N GLY A 178 6.06 7.91 -7.91
CA GLY A 178 6.78 9.00 -7.26
C GLY A 178 7.21 10.06 -8.29
N GLN A 179 7.31 11.30 -7.81
CA GLN A 179 7.74 12.46 -8.61
C GLN A 179 9.25 12.41 -8.94
#